data_AF-A0A6C0B906-F1
#
_entry.id   AF-A0A6C0B906-F1
#
_cell.length_a   1.000
_cell.length_b   1.000
_cell.length_c   1.000
_cell.angle_alpha   90.00
_cell.angle_beta   90.00
_cell.angle_gamma   90.00
#
_symmetry.space_group_name_H-M   'P 1'
#
loop_
_entity.id
_entity.type
_entity.pdbx_description
1 polymer ?
#
loop_
_entity_poly.entity_id
_entity_poly.type
_entity_poly.pdbx_seq_one_letter_code
_entity_poly.pdbx_strand_id
1 'polypeptide(L)'
;MNKDLLLSFMLLCYLTPILMVYFNYTTNNSVSNIICNDDCKDYIMFFMFLMGIGTILYELERNDIYSQIIIFFLLIGIYGVIYVNETNTIHYYFAYTVFIAILFFMIRHCYLTDYNKILLSSLCLQILTLFFIIVNMNENIFYGEIIYILNFAFYYLYLHFIE
;
A
#
# COMPACT_ATOMS: atom_id res chain seq x y z
N MET A 1 2.51 5.93 -22.38
CA MET A 1 2.31 4.46 -22.31
C MET A 1 0.83 4.20 -22.02
N ASN A 2 0.23 3.07 -22.41
CA ASN A 2 -1.20 2.88 -22.12
C ASN A 2 -1.40 2.66 -20.59
N LYS A 3 -2.09 3.59 -19.92
CA LYS A 3 -2.39 3.51 -18.47
C LYS A 3 -3.10 2.21 -18.10
N ASP A 4 -3.99 1.72 -18.94
CA ASP A 4 -4.75 0.48 -18.70
C ASP A 4 -3.84 -0.75 -18.70
N LEU A 5 -2.83 -0.76 -19.57
CA LEU A 5 -1.84 -1.82 -19.66
C LEU A 5 -0.93 -1.81 -18.42
N LEU A 6 -0.51 -0.62 -17.98
CA LEU A 6 0.26 -0.44 -16.75
C LEU A 6 -0.52 -0.92 -15.52
N LEU A 7 -1.78 -0.52 -15.40
CA LEU A 7 -2.63 -0.96 -14.30
C LEU A 7 -2.80 -2.48 -14.29
N SER A 8 -3.07 -3.06 -15.46
CA SER A 8 -3.20 -4.53 -15.61
C SER A 8 -1.91 -5.25 -15.20
N PHE A 9 -0.74 -4.71 -15.58
CA PHE A 9 0.56 -5.24 -15.17
C PHE A 9 0.76 -5.15 -13.65
N MET A 10 0.43 -4.02 -13.03
CA MET A 10 0.51 -3.83 -11.58
C MET A 10 -0.38 -4.84 -10.83
N LEU A 11 -1.63 -5.04 -11.29
CA LEU A 11 -2.56 -5.99 -10.69
C LEU A 11 -2.05 -7.43 -10.78
N LEU A 12 -1.47 -7.83 -11.92
CA LEU A 12 -0.87 -9.14 -12.08
C LEU A 12 0.32 -9.35 -11.13
N CYS A 13 1.19 -8.35 -10.99
CA CYS A 13 2.32 -8.43 -10.07
C CYS A 13 1.86 -8.53 -8.61
N TYR A 14 0.81 -7.78 -8.25
CA TYR A 14 0.30 -7.73 -6.88
C TYR A 14 -0.49 -8.97 -6.45
N LEU A 15 -0.93 -9.80 -7.41
CA LEU A 15 -1.69 -11.02 -7.13
C LEU A 15 -0.85 -12.05 -6.36
N THR A 16 0.45 -12.18 -6.66
CA THR A 16 1.33 -13.13 -5.96
C THR A 16 1.49 -12.80 -4.47
N PRO A 17 1.87 -11.55 -4.07
CA PRO A 17 1.86 -11.15 -2.66
C PRO A 17 0.53 -11.40 -1.94
N ILE A 18 -0.61 -11.09 -2.59
CA ILE A 18 -1.94 -11.35 -2.00
C ILE A 18 -2.14 -12.84 -1.70
N LEU A 19 -1.81 -13.72 -2.65
CA LEU A 19 -1.93 -15.16 -2.45
C LEU A 19 -1.04 -15.65 -1.31
N MET A 20 0.19 -15.15 -1.21
CA MET A 20 1.11 -15.53 -0.13
C MET A 20 0.60 -15.09 1.25
N VAL A 21 0.02 -13.90 1.36
CA VAL A 21 -0.64 -13.43 2.59
C VAL A 21 -1.85 -14.32 2.91
N TYR A 22 -2.67 -14.64 1.92
CA TYR A 22 -3.85 -15.48 2.08
C TYR A 22 -3.52 -16.90 2.56
N PHE A 23 -2.45 -17.53 2.08
CA PHE A 23 -2.10 -18.89 2.52
C PHE A 23 -1.48 -18.95 3.93
N ASN A 24 -0.96 -17.84 4.45
CA ASN A 24 -0.26 -17.78 5.73
C ASN A 24 -1.02 -17.00 6.82
N TYR A 25 -2.30 -16.67 6.61
CA TYR A 25 -3.03 -15.77 7.50
C TYR A 25 -3.40 -16.36 8.88
N THR A 26 -3.58 -17.68 8.99
CA THR A 26 -4.13 -18.31 10.19
C THR A 26 -3.17 -18.32 11.38
N THR A 27 -1.88 -18.12 11.13
CA THR A 27 -0.80 -18.24 12.13
C THR A 27 -0.18 -16.90 12.51
N ASN A 28 -0.62 -15.79 11.92
CA ASN A 28 0.05 -14.49 12.03
C ASN A 28 -0.87 -13.38 12.56
N ASN A 29 -0.31 -12.46 13.33
CA ASN A 29 -1.04 -11.37 13.98
C ASN A 29 -1.04 -10.05 13.18
N SER A 30 -0.23 -9.96 12.13
CA SER A 30 -0.09 -8.81 11.23
C SER A 30 0.31 -9.28 9.83
N VAL A 31 -0.02 -8.48 8.82
CA VAL A 31 0.38 -8.70 7.42
C VAL A 31 1.89 -8.50 7.29
N SER A 32 2.44 -7.50 7.99
CA SER A 32 3.88 -7.24 8.09
C SER A 32 4.69 -8.47 8.49
N ASN A 33 4.21 -9.25 9.47
CA ASN A 33 4.86 -10.47 9.91
C ASN A 33 5.03 -11.48 8.76
N ILE A 34 3.96 -11.68 7.98
CA ILE A 34 3.96 -12.61 6.85
C ILE A 34 4.93 -12.14 5.77
N ILE A 35 4.87 -10.86 5.38
CA ILE A 35 5.64 -10.36 4.24
C ILE A 35 7.15 -10.27 4.52
N CYS A 36 7.55 -10.19 5.79
CA CYS A 36 8.95 -10.17 6.20
C CYS A 36 9.53 -11.56 6.52
N ASN A 37 8.72 -12.63 6.43
CA ASN A 37 9.16 -13.99 6.72
C ASN A 37 10.13 -14.50 5.65
N ASP A 38 11.30 -15.01 6.07
CA ASP A 38 12.38 -15.46 5.20
C ASP A 38 11.95 -16.54 4.17
N ASP A 39 10.91 -17.32 4.47
CA ASP A 39 10.39 -18.35 3.55
C ASP A 39 9.77 -17.79 2.26
N CYS A 40 9.17 -16.59 2.33
CA CYS A 40 8.42 -15.99 1.22
C CYS A 40 8.88 -14.59 0.82
N LYS A 41 9.68 -13.93 1.68
CA LYS A 41 10.14 -12.54 1.52
C LYS A 41 10.77 -12.27 0.16
N ASP A 42 11.63 -13.15 -0.34
CA ASP A 42 12.33 -12.91 -1.62
C ASP A 42 11.38 -12.89 -2.81
N TYR A 43 10.38 -13.79 -2.82
CA TYR A 43 9.34 -13.80 -3.86
C TYR A 43 8.47 -12.55 -3.76
N ILE A 44 8.03 -12.18 -2.55
CA ILE A 44 7.23 -10.98 -2.32
C ILE A 44 8.01 -9.74 -2.77
N MET A 45 9.28 -9.64 -2.39
CA MET A 45 10.17 -8.54 -2.76
C MET A 45 10.30 -8.42 -4.29
N PHE A 46 10.52 -9.52 -4.99
CA PHE A 46 10.63 -9.52 -6.45
C PHE A 46 9.36 -8.99 -7.13
N PHE A 47 8.19 -9.50 -6.75
CA PHE A 47 6.92 -9.06 -7.33
C PHE A 47 6.55 -7.63 -6.93
N MET A 48 6.82 -7.22 -5.69
CA MET A 48 6.62 -5.85 -5.23
C MET A 48 7.58 -4.88 -5.93
N PHE A 49 8.80 -5.30 -6.27
CA PHE A 49 9.74 -4.52 -7.06
C PHE A 49 9.23 -4.27 -8.49
N LEU A 50 8.75 -5.32 -9.16
CA LEU A 50 8.11 -5.19 -10.48
C LEU A 50 6.88 -4.28 -10.43
N MET A 51 6.03 -4.46 -9.42
CA MET A 51 4.88 -3.60 -9.19
C MET A 51 5.30 -2.15 -8.97
N GLY A 52 6.34 -1.89 -8.17
CA GLY A 52 6.85 -0.56 -7.92
C GLY A 52 7.36 0.16 -9.17
N ILE A 53 8.04 -0.55 -10.09
CA ILE A 53 8.39 0.00 -11.41
C ILE A 53 7.11 0.40 -12.17
N GLY A 54 6.11 -0.48 -12.19
CA GLY A 54 4.81 -0.22 -12.79
C GLY A 54 4.14 1.03 -12.22
N THR A 55 4.10 1.16 -10.89
CA THR A 55 3.50 2.31 -10.19
C THR A 55 4.22 3.62 -10.50
N ILE A 56 5.56 3.63 -10.55
CA ILE A 56 6.32 4.83 -10.92
C ILE A 56 6.00 5.23 -12.37
N LEU A 57 6.03 4.29 -13.30
CA LEU A 57 5.69 4.57 -14.71
C LEU A 57 4.24 5.05 -14.85
N TYR A 58 3.32 4.49 -14.07
CA TYR A 58 1.91 4.90 -14.05
C TYR A 58 1.75 6.35 -13.55
N GLU A 59 2.41 6.74 -12.45
CA GLU A 59 2.33 8.12 -11.95
C GLU A 59 3.09 9.12 -12.83
N LEU A 60 4.12 8.69 -13.56
CA LEU A 60 4.77 9.52 -14.58
C LEU A 60 3.79 9.89 -15.71
N GLU A 61 2.96 8.95 -16.14
CA GLU A 61 1.91 9.19 -17.15
C GLU A 61 0.78 10.08 -16.62
N ARG A 62 0.51 10.08 -15.31
CA ARG A 62 -0.44 11.01 -14.67
C ARG A 62 0.12 12.44 -14.55
N ASN A 63 1.44 12.61 -14.62
CA ASN A 63 2.13 13.90 -14.63
C ASN A 63 1.90 14.78 -13.39
N ASP A 64 1.70 14.18 -12.20
CA ASP A 64 1.69 14.90 -10.92
C ASP A 64 2.98 14.63 -10.12
N ILE A 65 3.85 15.64 -10.04
CA ILE A 65 5.16 15.54 -9.39
C ILE A 65 5.03 15.21 -7.90
N TYR A 66 3.99 15.75 -7.23
CA TYR A 66 3.78 15.48 -5.81
C TYR A 66 3.41 14.01 -5.56
N SER A 67 2.47 13.46 -6.33
CA SER A 67 2.14 12.04 -6.25
C SER A 67 3.32 11.13 -6.58
N GLN A 68 4.17 11.49 -7.54
CA GLN A 68 5.40 10.74 -7.83
C GLN A 68 6.36 10.69 -6.64
N ILE A 69 6.59 11.82 -5.97
CA ILE A 69 7.43 11.89 -4.77
C ILE A 69 6.82 11.05 -3.64
N ILE A 70 5.50 11.12 -3.44
CA ILE A 70 4.80 10.36 -2.41
C ILE A 70 4.92 8.84 -2.69
N ILE A 71 4.70 8.40 -3.93
CA ILE A 71 4.87 7.00 -4.33
C ILE A 71 6.32 6.53 -4.14
N PHE A 72 7.30 7.39 -4.43
CA PHE A 72 8.70 7.04 -4.18
C PHE A 72 8.97 6.74 -2.70
N PHE A 73 8.49 7.59 -1.78
CA PHE A 73 8.59 7.32 -0.33
C PHE A 73 7.78 6.09 0.10
N LEU A 74 6.60 5.89 -0.49
CA LEU A 74 5.78 4.70 -0.26
C LEU A 74 6.55 3.42 -0.58
N LEU A 75 7.23 3.38 -1.74
CA LEU A 75 8.01 2.22 -2.17
C LEU A 75 9.22 1.97 -1.26
N ILE A 76 9.92 3.01 -0.83
CA ILE A 76 10.99 2.87 0.17
C ILE A 76 10.45 2.26 1.45
N GLY A 77 9.29 2.74 1.92
CA GLY A 77 8.62 2.20 3.10
C GLY A 77 8.27 0.72 2.92
N ILE A 78 7.63 0.35 1.80
CA ILE A 78 7.22 -1.03 1.51
C ILE A 78 8.44 -1.96 1.48
N TYR A 79 9.50 -1.60 0.76
CA TYR A 79 10.70 -2.43 0.69
C TYR A 79 11.40 -2.54 2.05
N GLY A 80 11.39 -1.47 2.85
CA GLY A 80 11.89 -1.50 4.22
C GLY A 80 11.10 -2.45 5.13
N VAL A 81 9.77 -2.43 5.06
CA VAL A 81 8.88 -3.34 5.81
C VAL A 81 9.10 -4.79 5.41
N ILE A 82 9.27 -5.08 4.11
CA ILE A 82 9.52 -6.45 3.64
C ILE A 82 10.91 -6.92 4.08
N TYR A 83 11.93 -6.08 3.96
CA TYR A 83 13.33 -6.49 4.21
C TYR A 83 13.66 -6.63 5.70
N VAL A 84 13.13 -5.75 6.55
CA VAL A 84 13.44 -5.71 7.98
C VAL A 84 12.42 -6.53 8.76
N ASN A 85 12.90 -7.43 9.61
CA ASN A 85 12.02 -8.22 10.49
C ASN A 85 11.25 -7.33 11.49
N GLU A 86 9.98 -7.66 11.72
CA GLU A 86 9.05 -6.93 12.61
C GLU A 86 9.57 -6.78 14.06
N THR A 87 10.40 -7.69 14.54
CA THR A 87 11.04 -7.60 15.87
C THR A 87 11.96 -6.38 16.02
N ASN A 88 12.41 -5.78 14.93
CA ASN A 88 13.30 -4.64 14.94
C ASN A 88 12.49 -3.33 14.97
N THR A 89 12.86 -2.40 15.85
CA THR A 89 12.21 -1.08 15.95
C THR A 89 12.22 -0.29 14.64
N ILE A 90 13.24 -0.52 13.80
CA ILE A 90 13.36 0.07 12.46
C ILE A 90 12.17 -0.30 11.56
N HIS A 91 11.62 -1.51 11.71
CA HIS A 91 10.46 -1.95 10.93
C HIS A 91 9.26 -1.01 11.13
N TYR A 92 8.98 -0.60 12.36
CA TYR A 92 7.87 0.29 12.66
C TYR A 92 8.05 1.69 12.07
N TYR A 93 9.28 2.19 11.92
CA TYR A 93 9.53 3.45 11.20
C TYR A 93 9.23 3.34 9.70
N PHE A 94 9.53 2.19 9.08
CA PHE A 94 9.14 1.94 7.70
C PHE A 94 7.62 1.78 7.56
N ALA A 95 6.97 1.04 8.45
CA ALA A 95 5.51 0.89 8.45
C ALA A 95 4.79 2.24 8.63
N TYR A 96 5.27 3.09 9.55
CA TYR A 96 4.79 4.45 9.72
C TYR A 96 4.92 5.27 8.43
N THR A 97 6.07 5.16 7.75
CA THR A 97 6.31 5.84 6.47
C THR A 97 5.29 5.40 5.42
N VAL A 98 4.98 4.09 5.33
CA VAL A 98 3.95 3.56 4.42
C VAL A 98 2.57 4.14 4.72
N PHE A 99 2.15 4.09 5.99
CA PHE A 99 0.85 4.61 6.40
C PHE A 99 0.69 6.12 6.11
N ILE A 100 1.70 6.92 6.43
CA ILE A 100 1.65 8.36 6.18
C ILE A 100 1.71 8.68 4.68
N ALA A 101 2.53 7.97 3.90
CA ALA A 101 2.59 8.16 2.45
C ALA A 101 1.24 7.85 1.78
N ILE A 102 0.56 6.79 2.19
CA ILE A 102 -0.79 6.46 1.70
C ILE A 102 -1.78 7.60 2.00
N LEU A 103 -1.78 8.13 3.23
CA LEU A 103 -2.65 9.25 3.59
C LEU A 103 -2.37 10.49 2.75
N PHE A 104 -1.10 10.87 2.57
CA PHE A 104 -0.76 12.04 1.77
C PHE A 104 -1.13 11.86 0.30
N PHE A 105 -0.96 10.67 -0.26
CA PHE A 105 -1.40 10.36 -1.61
C PHE A 105 -2.91 10.57 -1.76
N MET A 106 -3.69 10.00 -0.83
CA MET A 106 -5.15 10.12 -0.86
C MET A 106 -5.62 11.57 -0.63
N ILE A 107 -4.97 12.35 0.24
CA ILE A 107 -5.30 13.76 0.45
C ILE A 107 -5.03 14.57 -0.83
N ARG A 108 -3.87 14.35 -1.46
CA ARG A 108 -3.47 15.03 -2.71
C ARG A 108 -4.51 14.81 -3.81
N HIS A 109 -4.89 13.56 -4.07
CA HIS A 109 -5.86 13.25 -5.12
C HIS A 109 -7.30 13.62 -4.76
N CYS A 110 -7.65 13.67 -3.47
CA CYS A 110 -8.94 14.22 -3.07
C CYS A 110 -9.05 15.72 -3.38
N TYR A 111 -7.95 16.46 -3.22
CA TYR A 111 -7.87 17.88 -3.59
C TYR A 111 -7.91 18.09 -5.11
N LEU A 112 -7.17 17.27 -5.88
CA LEU A 112 -7.12 17.38 -7.35
C LEU A 112 -8.44 17.05 -8.06
N THR A 113 -9.29 16.25 -7.41
CA THR A 113 -10.58 15.80 -7.96
C THR A 113 -11.78 16.57 -7.38
N ASP A 114 -11.55 17.80 -6.90
CA ASP A 114 -12.57 18.68 -6.31
C ASP A 114 -13.40 18.00 -5.21
N TYR A 115 -12.73 17.22 -4.34
CA TYR A 115 -13.35 16.51 -3.23
C TYR A 115 -14.45 15.55 -3.66
N ASN A 116 -14.19 14.73 -4.67
CA ASN A 116 -15.08 13.65 -5.08
C ASN A 116 -15.56 12.85 -3.85
N LYS A 117 -16.89 12.70 -3.70
CA LYS A 117 -17.51 12.12 -2.50
C LYS A 117 -17.02 10.70 -2.19
N ILE A 118 -16.75 9.89 -3.22
CA ILE A 118 -16.29 8.51 -3.05
C ILE A 118 -14.86 8.49 -2.52
N LEU A 119 -13.97 9.29 -3.11
CA LEU A 119 -12.59 9.44 -2.64
C LEU A 119 -12.53 10.00 -1.22
N LEU A 120 -13.36 11.00 -0.91
CA LEU A 120 -13.45 11.58 0.43
C LEU A 120 -13.93 10.56 1.46
N SER A 121 -14.95 9.76 1.13
CA SER A 121 -15.44 8.67 1.98
C SER A 121 -14.34 7.63 2.23
N SER A 122 -13.61 7.25 1.18
CA SER A 122 -12.49 6.31 1.30
C SER A 122 -11.35 6.90 2.14
N LEU A 123 -11.02 8.19 2.00
CA LEU A 123 -10.04 8.87 2.86
C LEU A 123 -10.48 8.88 4.34
N CYS A 124 -11.75 9.17 4.63
CA CYS A 124 -12.28 9.08 5.99
C CYS A 124 -12.14 7.66 6.56
N LEU A 125 -12.46 6.64 5.78
CA LEU A 125 -12.27 5.24 6.18
C LEU A 125 -10.79 4.93 6.46
N GLN A 126 -9.87 5.47 5.65
CA GLN A 126 -8.43 5.31 5.83
C GLN A 126 -7.95 5.90 7.16
N ILE A 127 -8.43 7.09 7.52
CA ILE A 127 -8.08 7.74 8.79
C ILE A 127 -8.62 6.94 9.98
N LEU A 128 -9.87 6.46 9.89
CA LEU A 128 -10.48 5.63 10.94
C LEU A 128 -9.73 4.31 11.13
N THR A 129 -9.35 3.64 10.04
CA THR A 129 -8.57 2.40 10.12
C THR A 129 -7.16 2.64 10.62
N LEU A 130 -6.50 3.75 10.28
CA LEU A 130 -5.21 4.09 10.89
C LEU A 130 -5.32 4.23 12.40
N PHE A 131 -6.33 4.96 12.88
CA PHE A 131 -6.55 5.12 14.32
C PHE A 131 -6.80 3.78 15.00
N PHE A 132 -7.59 2.91 14.38
CA PHE A 132 -7.82 1.55 14.86
C PHE A 132 -6.51 0.74 14.97
N ILE A 133 -5.63 0.79 13.95
CA ILE A 133 -4.32 0.11 13.97
C ILE A 133 -3.45 0.65 15.11
N ILE A 134 -3.37 1.98 15.26
CA ILE A 134 -2.54 2.62 16.31
C ILE A 134 -3.01 2.21 17.70
N VAL A 135 -4.31 2.20 17.96
CA VAL A 135 -4.86 1.83 19.28
C VAL A 135 -4.59 0.35 19.60
N ASN A 136 -4.65 -0.53 18.60
CA ASN A 136 -4.50 -1.97 18.77
C ASN A 136 -3.09 -2.46 18.41
N MET A 137 -2.08 -1.60 18.32
CA MET A 137 -0.74 -1.95 17.82
C MET A 137 -0.04 -3.07 18.62
N ASN A 138 -0.44 -3.27 19.88
CA ASN A 138 0.08 -4.34 20.75
C ASN A 138 -0.75 -5.64 20.68
N GLU A 139 -1.84 -5.66 19.92
CA GLU A 139 -2.74 -6.78 19.73
C GLU A 139 -2.68 -7.29 18.27
N ASN A 140 -3.65 -8.11 17.88
CA ASN A 140 -3.77 -8.57 16.49
C ASN A 140 -4.36 -7.44 15.62
N ILE A 141 -3.52 -6.85 14.76
CA ILE A 141 -3.88 -5.79 13.82
C ILE A 141 -4.13 -6.28 12.40
N PHE A 142 -4.03 -7.60 12.16
CA PHE A 142 -4.08 -8.21 10.82
C PHE A 142 -5.24 -7.70 9.96
N TYR A 143 -6.47 -7.74 10.49
CA TYR A 143 -7.65 -7.27 9.77
C TYR A 143 -7.65 -5.76 9.57
N GLY A 144 -7.09 -5.00 10.52
CA GLY A 144 -6.91 -3.56 10.38
C GLY A 144 -6.01 -3.22 9.20
N GLU A 145 -4.86 -3.88 9.10
CA GLU A 145 -3.92 -3.71 7.98
C GLU A 145 -4.54 -4.14 6.65
N ILE A 146 -5.28 -5.25 6.60
CA ILE A 146 -5.99 -5.69 5.39
C ILE A 146 -6.98 -4.62 4.93
N ILE A 147 -7.84 -4.12 5.82
CA ILE A 147 -8.83 -3.10 5.45
C ILE A 147 -8.13 -1.83 4.97
N TYR A 148 -7.04 -1.43 5.65
CA TYR A 148 -6.24 -0.27 5.29
C TYR A 148 -5.63 -0.38 3.88
N ILE A 149 -5.05 -1.53 3.55
CA ILE A 149 -4.44 -1.80 2.24
C ILE A 149 -5.52 -1.93 1.15
N LEU A 150 -6.61 -2.66 1.42
CA LEU A 150 -7.69 -2.85 0.45
C LEU A 150 -8.41 -1.54 0.12
N ASN A 151 -8.63 -0.67 1.12
CA ASN A 151 -9.25 0.62 0.90
C ASN A 151 -8.35 1.52 0.05
N PHE A 152 -7.02 1.50 0.27
CA PHE A 152 -6.09 2.21 -0.60
C PHE A 152 -6.09 1.65 -2.02
N ALA A 153 -6.11 0.32 -2.19
CA ALA A 153 -6.20 -0.30 -3.51
C ALA A 153 -7.50 0.09 -4.25
N PHE A 154 -8.63 0.09 -3.55
CA PHE A 154 -9.90 0.59 -4.08
C PHE A 154 -9.82 2.06 -4.48
N TYR A 155 -9.27 2.92 -3.62
CA TYR A 155 -9.07 4.33 -3.90
C TYR A 155 -8.25 4.54 -5.18
N TYR A 156 -7.12 3.84 -5.27
CA TYR A 156 -6.19 3.94 -6.40
C TYR A 156 -6.84 3.47 -7.71
N LEU A 157 -7.58 2.36 -7.68
CA LEU A 157 -8.33 1.85 -8.82
C LEU A 157 -9.47 2.78 -9.24
N TYR A 158 -10.22 3.32 -8.28
CA TYR A 158 -11.30 4.25 -8.60
C TYR A 158 -10.75 5.53 -9.23
N LEU A 159 -9.63 6.03 -8.72
CA LEU A 159 -8.93 7.20 -9.26
C LEU A 159 -8.52 7.01 -10.73
N HIS A 160 -8.11 5.80 -11.14
CA HIS A 160 -7.82 5.49 -12.54
C HIS A 160 -9.03 5.71 -13.47
N PHE A 161 -10.26 5.42 -13.02
CA PHE A 161 -11.44 5.55 -13.88
C PHE A 161 -11.98 6.97 -14.01
N ILE A 162 -11.56 7.89 -13.14
CA ILE A 162 -12.02 9.28 -13.13
C ILE A 162 -10.97 10.29 -13.63
N GLU A 163 -9.72 9.85 -13.84
CA GLU A 163 -8.58 10.65 -14.33
C GLU A 163 -7.81 9.98 -15.50
#